data_AF-A0A1B6CYT0-F1
#
_entry.id   AF-A0A1B6CYT0-F1
#
_cell.length_a   1.000
_cell.length_b   1.000
_cell.length_c   1.000
_cell.angle_alpha   90.00
_cell.angle_beta   90.00
_cell.angle_gamma   90.00
#
_symmetry.space_group_name_H-M   'P 1'
#
loop_
_entity.id
_entity.type
_entity.pdbx_description
1 polymer ?
#
loop_
_entity_poly.entity_id
_entity_poly.type
_entity_poly.pdbx_seq_one_letter_code
_entity_poly.pdbx_strand_id
1 'polypeptide(L)'
;MLLIMRLLFCVQPEAKIADPICTFIFSILVLATTFRVFMDSLWVLLETTPSNISYNELVTLFKSIDGVKSVHDLHVWTLTPGQNALSVHLCVDNFSDNEDIMTVAQNVLKNKFHLRSTTIQIDKYQPYIIQNCNRCQDLKD
;
A
#
# COMPACT_ATOMS: atom_id res chain seq x y z
N MET A 1 -32.24 17.35 24.76
CA MET A 1 -31.90 15.90 24.72
C MET A 1 -31.91 15.26 26.11
N LEU A 2 -31.12 15.75 27.08
CA LEU A 2 -31.04 15.18 28.45
C LEU A 2 -32.34 15.31 29.28
N LEU A 3 -33.12 16.38 29.10
CA LEU A 3 -34.42 16.56 29.78
C LEU A 3 -35.51 15.60 29.30
N ILE A 4 -35.49 15.24 28.02
CA ILE A 4 -36.48 14.36 27.39
C ILE A 4 -36.27 12.91 27.86
N MET A 5 -34.99 12.49 28.00
CA MET A 5 -34.63 11.19 28.56
C MET A 5 -35.11 11.02 30.01
N ARG A 6 -34.98 12.07 30.84
CA ARG A 6 -35.49 12.04 32.22
C ARG A 6 -37.01 11.93 32.31
N LEU A 7 -37.74 12.56 31.39
CA LEU A 7 -39.21 12.54 31.39
C LEU A 7 -39.75 11.16 31.00
N LEU A 8 -39.15 10.53 29.98
CA LEU A 8 -39.49 9.18 29.52
C LEU A 8 -39.26 8.10 30.60
N PHE A 9 -38.16 8.21 31.36
CA PHE A 9 -37.85 7.29 32.47
C PHE A 9 -38.82 7.37 33.65
N CYS A 10 -39.52 8.50 33.82
CA CYS A 10 -40.46 8.71 34.92
C CYS A 10 -41.85 8.12 34.64
N VAL A 11 -42.19 7.88 33.36
CA VAL A 11 -43.53 7.43 32.94
C VAL A 11 -43.62 5.89 32.85
N GLN A 12 -42.50 5.17 32.68
CA GLN A 12 -42.45 3.69 32.69
C GLN A 12 -41.20 3.16 33.44
N PRO A 13 -41.30 2.88 34.75
CA PRO A 13 -40.17 2.40 35.56
C PRO A 13 -39.72 0.97 35.25
N GLU A 14 -40.46 0.23 34.42
CA GLU A 14 -40.14 -1.15 34.02
C GLU A 14 -39.11 -1.24 32.87
N ALA A 15 -38.78 -0.10 32.24
CA ALA A 15 -37.80 -0.02 31.16
C ALA A 15 -36.36 0.30 31.63
N LYS A 16 -36.02 0.12 32.92
CA LYS A 16 -34.67 0.43 33.45
C LYS A 16 -33.53 -0.30 32.73
N ILE A 17 -33.81 -1.45 32.14
CA ILE A 17 -32.82 -2.28 31.42
C ILE A 17 -32.71 -1.86 29.94
N ALA A 18 -33.69 -1.11 29.41
CA ALA A 18 -33.71 -0.69 28.01
C ALA A 18 -32.54 0.24 27.67
N ASP A 19 -32.17 1.15 28.56
CA ASP A 19 -31.07 2.10 28.34
C ASP A 19 -29.68 1.43 28.25
N PRO A 20 -29.30 0.51 29.18
CA PRO A 20 -28.11 -0.32 29.02
C PRO A 20 -28.11 -1.18 27.73
N ILE A 21 -29.24 -1.79 27.36
CA ILE A 21 -29.35 -2.61 26.14
C ILE A 21 -29.14 -1.75 24.89
N CYS A 22 -29.83 -0.61 24.80
CA CYS A 22 -29.69 0.33 23.70
C CYS A 22 -28.24 0.83 23.58
N THR A 23 -27.60 1.16 24.71
CA THR A 23 -26.20 1.60 24.74
C THR A 23 -25.25 0.50 24.28
N PHE A 24 -25.48 -0.75 24.68
CA PHE A 24 -24.67 -1.90 24.27
C PHE A 24 -24.79 -2.18 22.77
N ILE A 25 -26.02 -2.19 22.24
CA ILE A 25 -26.28 -2.34 20.80
C ILE A 25 -25.60 -1.21 20.02
N PHE A 26 -25.78 0.03 20.46
CA PHE A 26 -25.16 1.18 19.82
C PHE A 26 -23.63 1.10 19.86
N SER A 27 -23.05 0.66 20.98
CA SER A 27 -21.60 0.47 21.12
C SER A 27 -21.07 -0.59 20.14
N ILE A 28 -21.78 -1.70 19.97
CA ILE A 28 -21.43 -2.73 18.98
C ILE A 28 -21.50 -2.17 17.55
N LEU A 29 -22.55 -1.42 17.23
CA LEU A 29 -22.70 -0.79 15.90
C LEU A 29 -21.54 0.17 15.62
N VAL A 30 -21.23 1.05 16.57
CA VAL A 30 -20.11 2.01 16.45
C VAL A 30 -18.78 1.26 16.31
N LEU A 31 -18.55 0.23 17.13
CA LEU A 31 -17.34 -0.58 17.06
C LEU A 31 -17.20 -1.25 15.69
N ALA A 32 -18.26 -1.86 15.18
CA ALA A 32 -18.28 -2.49 13.86
C ALA A 32 -17.96 -1.50 12.73
N THR A 33 -18.56 -0.30 12.78
CA THR A 33 -18.28 0.74 11.77
C THR A 33 -16.87 1.30 11.87
N THR A 34 -16.35 1.48 13.08
CA THR A 34 -15.01 2.05 13.32
C THR A 34 -13.92 1.03 13.01
N PHE A 35 -14.16 -0.25 13.26
CA PHE A 35 -13.18 -1.32 13.05
C PHE A 35 -12.66 -1.35 11.61
N ARG A 36 -13.53 -1.10 10.62
CA ARG A 36 -13.12 -1.05 9.20
C ARG A 36 -12.11 0.07 8.95
N VAL A 37 -12.42 1.29 9.38
CA VAL A 37 -11.55 2.46 9.19
C VAL A 37 -10.23 2.32 9.96
N PHE A 38 -10.30 1.72 11.15
CA PHE A 38 -9.13 1.41 11.96
C PHE A 38 -8.21 0.41 11.24
N MET A 39 -8.78 -0.66 10.66
CA MET A 39 -8.00 -1.63 9.88
C MET A 39 -7.39 -0.99 8.63
N ASP A 40 -8.12 -0.17 7.89
CA ASP A 40 -7.57 0.55 6.73
C ASP A 40 -6.36 1.40 7.13
N SER A 41 -6.42 2.05 8.29
CA SER A 41 -5.31 2.85 8.83
C SER A 41 -4.11 2.00 9.23
N LEU A 42 -4.36 0.83 9.85
CA LEU A 42 -3.29 -0.13 10.17
C LEU A 42 -2.61 -0.66 8.91
N TRP A 43 -3.35 -0.92 7.83
CA TRP A 43 -2.79 -1.43 6.59
C TRP A 43 -1.83 -0.43 5.94
N VAL A 44 -2.18 0.86 6.00
CA VAL A 44 -1.29 1.96 5.58
C VAL A 44 -0.05 2.02 6.47
N LEU A 45 -0.21 1.95 7.80
CA LEU A 45 0.92 1.98 8.74
C LEU A 45 1.85 0.78 8.62
N LEU A 46 1.33 -0.38 8.26
CA LEU A 46 2.10 -1.60 8.02
C LEU A 46 2.78 -1.62 6.65
N GLU A 47 2.69 -0.53 5.87
CA GLU A 47 3.24 -0.43 4.51
C GLU A 47 2.82 -1.61 3.63
N THR A 48 1.56 -2.04 3.78
CA THR A 48 1.06 -3.24 3.12
C THR A 48 1.11 -3.07 1.61
N THR A 49 1.53 -4.12 0.91
CA THR A 49 1.56 -4.14 -0.56
C THR A 49 0.15 -3.96 -1.12
N PRO A 50 -0.06 -2.99 -2.04
CA PRO A 50 -1.39 -2.72 -2.57
C PRO A 50 -1.89 -3.90 -3.42
N SER A 51 -3.11 -4.35 -3.14
CA SER A 51 -3.70 -5.54 -3.77
C SER A 51 -3.95 -5.41 -5.27
N ASN A 52 -3.90 -4.20 -5.82
CA ASN A 52 -4.13 -3.90 -7.23
C ASN A 52 -2.85 -3.97 -8.09
N ILE A 53 -1.67 -4.22 -7.51
CA ILE A 53 -0.40 -4.25 -8.24
C ILE A 53 0.28 -5.60 -8.04
N SER A 54 0.52 -6.32 -9.13
CA SER A 54 1.27 -7.57 -9.13
C SER A 54 2.77 -7.30 -9.21
N TYR A 55 3.53 -7.89 -8.29
CA TYR A 55 5.01 -7.86 -8.31
C TYR A 55 5.55 -8.33 -9.65
N ASN A 56 5.07 -9.48 -10.15
CA ASN A 56 5.51 -10.06 -11.41
C ASN A 56 5.19 -9.18 -12.62
N GLU A 57 4.08 -8.44 -12.57
CA GLU A 57 3.74 -7.48 -13.63
C GLU A 57 4.76 -6.33 -13.69
N LEU A 58 5.15 -5.78 -12.55
CA LEU A 58 6.17 -4.73 -12.47
C LEU A 58 7.55 -5.22 -12.91
N VAL A 59 7.97 -6.41 -12.47
CA VAL A 59 9.25 -6.99 -12.92
C VAL A 59 9.27 -7.19 -14.43
N THR A 60 8.20 -7.74 -15.00
CA THR A 60 8.07 -7.94 -16.46
C THR A 60 8.11 -6.60 -17.20
N LEU A 61 7.44 -5.58 -16.65
CA LEU A 61 7.43 -4.24 -17.21
C LEU A 61 8.84 -3.62 -17.23
N PHE A 62 9.56 -3.64 -16.11
CA PHE A 62 10.90 -3.07 -16.05
C PHE A 62 11.88 -3.84 -16.94
N LYS A 63 11.77 -5.18 -17.00
CA LYS A 63 12.57 -6.02 -17.91
C LYS A 63 12.24 -5.78 -19.39
N SER A 64 11.11 -5.15 -19.72
CA SER A 64 10.76 -4.77 -21.10
C SER A 64 11.38 -3.45 -21.56
N ILE A 65 11.94 -2.66 -20.64
CA ILE A 65 12.64 -1.41 -20.97
C ILE A 65 14.02 -1.77 -21.51
N ASP A 66 14.38 -1.23 -22.68
CA ASP A 66 15.68 -1.48 -23.29
C ASP A 66 16.82 -0.98 -22.38
N GLY A 67 17.91 -1.74 -22.34
CA GLY A 67 19.04 -1.49 -21.44
C GLY A 67 18.90 -2.04 -20.02
N VAL A 68 17.69 -2.39 -19.53
CA VAL A 68 17.50 -3.01 -18.21
C VAL A 68 17.88 -4.50 -18.26
N LYS A 69 18.86 -4.92 -17.46
CA LYS A 69 19.34 -6.30 -17.37
C LYS A 69 18.78 -7.06 -16.17
N SER A 70 18.52 -6.37 -15.07
CA SER A 70 17.98 -6.99 -13.86
C SER A 70 17.24 -5.97 -13.01
N VAL A 71 16.31 -6.44 -12.18
CA VAL A 71 15.44 -5.66 -11.31
C VAL A 71 15.54 -6.27 -9.92
N HIS A 72 15.74 -5.45 -8.90
CA HIS A 72 15.85 -5.92 -7.52
C HIS A 72 15.36 -4.88 -6.53
N ASP A 73 15.21 -5.31 -5.27
CA ASP A 73 14.74 -4.47 -4.17
C ASP A 73 13.42 -3.75 -4.50
N LEU A 74 12.57 -4.39 -5.32
CA LEU A 74 11.29 -3.85 -5.72
C LEU A 74 10.32 -3.92 -4.54
N HIS A 75 10.00 -2.75 -3.99
CA HIS A 75 9.07 -2.58 -2.91
C HIS A 75 7.94 -1.67 -3.37
N VAL A 76 6.71 -2.07 -3.03
CA VAL A 76 5.50 -1.30 -3.34
C VAL A 76 4.65 -1.26 -2.09
N TRP A 77 4.25 -0.05 -1.69
CA TRP A 77 3.44 0.18 -0.49
C TRP A 77 2.39 1.25 -0.73
N THR A 78 1.41 1.28 0.17
CA THR A 78 0.33 2.28 0.15
C THR A 78 0.66 3.39 1.14
N LEU A 79 0.80 4.64 0.68
CA LEU A 79 1.04 5.81 1.56
C LEU A 79 -0.23 6.31 2.21
N THR A 80 -1.32 6.36 1.44
CA THR A 80 -2.68 6.71 1.89
C THR A 80 -3.68 6.01 0.98
N PRO A 81 -4.97 5.88 1.37
CA PRO A 81 -5.97 5.29 0.50
C PRO A 81 -6.00 5.96 -0.89
N GLY A 82 -5.69 5.18 -1.92
CA GLY A 82 -5.62 5.66 -3.31
C GLY A 82 -4.28 6.29 -3.74
N GLN A 83 -3.27 6.35 -2.86
CA GLN A 83 -1.91 6.78 -3.22
C GLN A 83 -0.89 5.68 -2.89
N ASN A 84 -0.35 5.08 -3.94
CA ASN A 84 0.68 4.05 -3.86
C ASN A 84 2.06 4.66 -4.15
N ALA A 85 3.08 4.11 -3.50
CA ALA A 85 4.47 4.44 -3.70
C ALA A 85 5.29 3.19 -4.04
N LEU A 86 6.42 3.40 -4.70
CA LEU A 86 7.30 2.33 -5.16
C LEU A 86 8.77 2.73 -5.00
N SER A 87 9.61 1.78 -4.59
CA SER A 87 11.07 1.84 -4.66
C SER A 87 11.58 0.65 -5.45
N VAL A 88 12.53 0.87 -6.36
CA VAL A 88 13.12 -0.20 -7.17
C VAL A 88 14.55 0.12 -7.57
N HIS A 89 15.37 -0.93 -7.67
CA HIS A 89 16.72 -0.85 -8.22
C HIS A 89 16.74 -1.52 -9.60
N LEU A 90 17.15 -0.77 -10.61
CA LEU A 90 17.31 -1.23 -11.98
C LEU A 90 18.79 -1.35 -12.30
N CYS A 91 19.23 -2.56 -12.62
CA CYS A 91 20.56 -2.81 -13.15
C CYS A 91 20.54 -2.63 -14.68
N VAL A 92 21.26 -1.63 -15.17
CA VAL A 92 21.34 -1.30 -16.61
C VAL A 92 22.70 -1.66 -17.19
N ASP A 93 22.78 -1.86 -18.50
CA ASP A 93 24.09 -2.08 -19.13
C ASP A 93 24.99 -0.83 -19.13
N ASN A 94 26.26 -1.02 -19.45
CA ASN A 94 27.25 0.06 -19.41
C ASN A 94 27.14 1.07 -20.57
N PHE A 95 26.30 0.79 -21.57
CA PHE A 95 26.22 1.58 -22.80
C PHE A 95 24.89 2.36 -22.91
N SER A 96 23.93 2.06 -22.04
CA SER A 96 22.63 2.70 -21.99
C SER A 96 22.72 4.08 -21.32
N ASP A 97 21.87 4.98 -21.77
CA ASP A 97 21.67 6.26 -21.09
C ASP A 97 20.77 6.07 -19.87
N ASN A 98 21.33 6.35 -18.68
CA ASN A 98 20.62 6.24 -17.42
C ASN A 98 19.44 7.22 -17.34
N GLU A 99 19.57 8.42 -17.90
CA GLU A 99 18.50 9.44 -17.84
C GLU A 99 17.31 9.03 -18.69
N ASP A 100 17.56 8.45 -19.86
CA ASP A 100 16.50 7.93 -20.74
C ASP A 100 15.75 6.78 -20.08
N ILE A 101 16.46 5.80 -19.50
CA ILE A 101 15.83 4.67 -18.79
C ILE A 101 15.01 5.17 -17.61
N MET A 102 15.55 6.10 -16.81
CA MET A 102 14.84 6.72 -15.69
C MET A 102 13.53 7.35 -16.16
N THR A 103 13.59 8.15 -17.22
CA THR A 103 12.45 8.89 -17.77
C THR A 103 11.39 7.93 -18.32
N VAL A 104 11.80 6.89 -19.05
CA VAL A 104 10.90 5.85 -19.57
C VAL A 104 10.23 5.12 -18.41
N ALA A 105 10.99 4.65 -17.43
CA ALA A 105 10.45 3.93 -16.28
C ALA A 105 9.45 4.79 -15.49
N GLN A 106 9.78 6.04 -15.19
CA GLN A 106 8.88 6.99 -14.52
C GLN A 106 7.59 7.22 -15.31
N ASN A 107 7.68 7.43 -16.62
CA ASN A 107 6.51 7.64 -17.47
C ASN A 107 5.59 6.42 -17.50
N VAL A 108 6.15 5.23 -17.59
CA VAL A 108 5.36 3.99 -17.59
C VAL A 108 4.67 3.79 -16.24
N LEU A 109 5.37 3.99 -15.12
CA LEU A 109 4.78 3.86 -13.78
C LEU A 109 3.64 4.87 -13.55
N LYS A 110 3.83 6.11 -14.02
CA LYS A 110 2.82 7.16 -13.92
C LYS A 110 1.60 6.87 -14.77
N ASN A 111 1.77 6.41 -16.01
CA ASN A 111 0.67 6.22 -16.95
C ASN A 111 -0.10 4.92 -16.72
N LYS A 112 0.61 3.83 -16.40
CA LYS A 112 -0.01 2.50 -16.27
C LYS A 112 -0.51 2.24 -14.84
N PHE A 113 0.28 2.62 -13.83
CA PHE A 113 0.01 2.29 -12.42
C PHE A 113 -0.43 3.49 -11.59
N HIS A 114 -0.48 4.70 -12.16
CA HIS A 114 -0.86 5.94 -11.47
C HIS A 114 0.01 6.22 -10.22
N LEU A 115 1.24 5.70 -10.20
CA LEU A 115 2.19 5.90 -9.12
C LEU A 115 2.80 7.29 -9.24
N ARG A 116 2.59 8.13 -8.21
CA ARG A 116 3.13 9.48 -8.15
C ARG A 116 4.45 9.56 -7.39
N SER A 117 4.59 8.75 -6.35
CA SER A 117 5.77 8.71 -5.49
C SER A 117 6.61 7.49 -5.86
N THR A 118 7.57 7.66 -6.77
CA THR A 118 8.44 6.59 -7.24
C THR A 118 9.89 6.95 -7.01
N THR A 119 10.63 6.08 -6.35
CA THR A 119 12.08 6.14 -6.23
C THR A 119 12.67 5.03 -7.08
N ILE A 120 13.51 5.39 -8.05
CA ILE A 120 14.18 4.43 -8.91
C ILE A 120 15.67 4.68 -8.76
N GLN A 121 16.41 3.65 -8.39
CA GLN A 121 17.87 3.67 -8.39
C GLN A 121 18.38 2.95 -9.63
N ILE A 122 19.32 3.58 -10.34
CA ILE A 122 19.97 2.98 -11.50
C ILE A 122 21.38 2.54 -11.09
N ASP A 123 21.60 1.23 -11.15
CA ASP A 123 22.88 0.60 -10.88
C ASP A 123 23.47 0.03 -12.17
N LYS A 124 24.80 -0.03 -12.26
CA LYS A 124 25.46 -0.67 -13.41
C LYS A 124 25.41 -2.18 -13.24
N TYR A 125 25.08 -2.89 -14.31
CA TYR A 125 25.07 -4.35 -14.32
C TYR A 125 26.49 -4.90 -14.12
N GLN A 126 26.74 -5.43 -12.93
CA GLN A 126 28.00 -6.11 -12.59
C GLN A 126 27.72 -7.59 -12.30
N PRO A 127 28.07 -8.51 -13.21
CA PRO A 127 27.68 -9.92 -13.11
C PRO A 127 28.22 -10.61 -11.85
N TYR A 128 29.40 -10.22 -11.37
CA TYR A 128 29.99 -10.75 -10.14
C TYR A 128 29.22 -10.35 -8.87
N ILE A 129 28.72 -9.10 -8.81
CA ILE A 129 27.96 -8.61 -7.66
C ILE A 129 26.56 -9.23 -7.66
N ILE A 130 25.92 -9.31 -8.83
CA ILE A 130 24.54 -9.79 -8.93
C ILE A 130 24.42 -11.27 -8.57
N GLN A 131 25.39 -12.12 -8.95
CA GLN A 131 25.39 -13.54 -8.61
C GLN A 131 25.58 -13.82 -7.11
N ASN A 132 26.26 -12.94 -6.38
CA ASN A 132 26.55 -13.09 -4.94
C ASN A 132 25.68 -12.19 -4.04
N CYS A 133 24.72 -11.48 -4.62
CA CYS A 133 23.88 -10.54 -3.90
C CYS A 133 22.60 -11.23 -3.41
N ASN A 134 22.51 -11.46 -2.10
CA ASN A 134 21.31 -12.05 -1.47
C ASN A 134 20.05 -11.18 -1.64
N ARG A 135 20.20 -9.87 -1.92
CA ARG A 135 19.11 -8.92 -2.22
C ARG A 135 18.70 -8.87 -3.69
N CYS A 136 19.50 -9.49 -4.56
CA CYS A 136 19.31 -9.49 -6.00
C CYS A 136 18.65 -10.78 -6.49
N GLN A 137 18.29 -11.67 -5.57
CA GLN A 137 17.50 -12.86 -5.88
C GLN A 137 16.05 -12.42 -6.07
N ASP A 138 15.45 -12.82 -7.21
CA ASP A 138 14.00 -12.70 -7.42
C ASP A 138 13.29 -13.28 -6.18
N LEU A 139 12.32 -12.54 -5.62
CA LEU A 139 11.48 -13.05 -4.53
C LEU A 139 10.89 -14.38 -5.00
N LYS A 140 11.35 -15.49 -4.40
CA LYS A 140 10.76 -16.81 -4.63
C LYS A 140 9.37 -16.78 -3.98
N ASP A 141 8.36 -17.03 -4.79
CA ASP A 141 6.93 -17.12 -4.42
C ASP A 141 6.69 -17.80 -3.06
#